data_AF-A0A6M1MJT8-F1
#
_entry.id   AF-A0A6M1MJT8-F1
#
_cell.length_a   1.000
_cell.length_b   1.000
_cell.length_c   1.000
_cell.angle_alpha   90.00
_cell.angle_beta   90.00
_cell.angle_gamma   90.00
#
_symmetry.space_group_name_H-M   'P 1'
#
loop_
_entity.id
_entity.type
_entity.pdbx_description
1 polymer ?
#
loop_
_entity_poly.entity_id
_entity_poly.type
_entity_poly.pdbx_seq_one_letter_code
_entity_poly.pdbx_strand_id
1 'polypeptide(L)' 'MTRLLPLCLLLLAACVPREPGLTATEEYEIRQYVPDADLSDLTPAQASALSSALHHGDGFDIPAQIRSILMW' A
#
# COMPACT_ATOMS: atom_id res chain seq x y z
N MET A 1 28.44 -22.35 -36.16
CA MET A 1 26.99 -22.11 -36.26
C MET A 1 26.40 -22.24 -34.85
N THR A 2 26.60 -21.27 -33.96
CA THR A 2 25.61 -20.24 -33.59
C THR A 2 24.19 -20.79 -33.43
N ARG A 3 23.69 -20.91 -32.17
CA ARG A 3 22.58 -20.12 -31.53
C ARG A 3 22.44 -20.64 -30.08
N LEU A 4 23.00 -19.98 -29.06
CA LEU A 4 22.36 -18.89 -28.29
C LEU A 4 20.88 -19.18 -27.98
N LEU A 5 20.62 -20.10 -27.06
CA LEU A 5 19.41 -20.02 -26.23
C LEU A 5 19.74 -19.05 -25.09
N PRO A 6 19.09 -17.87 -25.04
CA PRO A 6 19.45 -16.84 -24.10
C PRO A 6 19.06 -17.32 -22.71
N LEU A 7 20.06 -17.33 -21.84
CA LEU A 7 20.00 -16.92 -20.45
C LEU A 7 18.57 -16.62 -20.00
N CYS A 8 17.92 -17.67 -19.53
CA CYS A 8 16.64 -17.69 -18.90
C CYS A 8 16.54 -16.53 -17.90
N LEU A 9 15.87 -15.44 -18.31
CA LEU A 9 14.88 -14.74 -17.51
C LEU A 9 15.26 -14.39 -16.04
N LEU A 10 16.53 -14.11 -15.75
CA LEU A 10 17.04 -13.91 -14.38
C LEU A 10 17.37 -12.45 -14.01
N LEU A 11 16.82 -11.49 -14.76
CA LEU A 11 17.12 -10.07 -14.55
C LEU A 11 15.88 -9.16 -14.52
N LEU A 12 14.74 -9.63 -14.03
CA LEU A 12 13.91 -8.72 -13.23
C LEU A 12 14.52 -8.73 -11.83
N ALA A 13 15.52 -7.88 -11.63
CA ALA A 13 15.76 -7.31 -10.32
C ALA A 13 14.41 -6.73 -9.89
N ALA A 14 13.67 -7.47 -9.06
CA ALA A 14 12.60 -6.91 -8.28
C ALA A 14 13.26 -5.89 -7.34
N CYS A 15 13.51 -4.69 -7.86
CA CYS A 15 13.39 -3.50 -7.05
C CYS A 15 11.95 -3.55 -6.57
N VAL A 16 11.72 -4.25 -5.46
CA VAL A 16 10.51 -4.05 -4.67
C VAL A 16 10.72 -2.64 -4.16
N PRO A 17 10.02 -1.62 -4.69
CA PRO A 17 10.05 -0.34 -4.02
C PRO A 17 9.61 -0.65 -2.60
N ARG A 18 10.46 -0.33 -1.62
CA ARG A 18 10.00 -0.23 -0.25
C ARG A 18 9.03 0.94 -0.29
N GLU A 19 7.76 0.64 -0.52
CA GLU A 19 6.68 1.61 -0.44
C GLU A 19 6.90 2.32 0.90
N PRO A 20 7.14 3.65 0.91
CA PRO A 20 7.21 4.36 2.16
C PRO A 20 5.90 4.05 2.89
N GLY A 21 6.01 3.69 4.17
CA GLY A 21 4.81 3.55 5.00
C GLY A 21 4.02 4.85 5.01
N LEU A 22 2.87 4.83 5.68
CA LEU A 22 2.08 6.04 5.85
C LEU A 22 2.94 7.15 6.46
N THR A 23 2.75 8.36 5.96
CA THR A 23 3.29 9.56 6.59
C THR A 23 2.53 9.84 7.88
N ALA A 24 3.14 10.58 8.81
CA ALA A 24 2.48 10.98 10.05
C ALA A 24 1.17 11.76 9.82
N THR A 25 1.08 12.51 8.71
CA THR A 25 -0.15 13.21 8.31
C THR A 25 -1.23 12.21 7.91
N GLU A 26 -0.91 11.24 7.05
CA GLU A 26 -1.87 10.21 6.62
C GLU A 26 -2.35 9.36 7.81
N GLU A 27 -1.45 9.00 8.74
CA GLU A 27 -1.84 8.31 9.96
C GLU A 27 -2.81 9.12 10.80
N TYR A 28 -2.56 10.43 10.95
CA TYR A 28 -3.45 11.33 11.67
C TYR A 28 -4.82 11.42 11.00
N GLU A 29 -4.86 11.54 9.67
CA GLU A 29 -6.09 11.59 8.89
C GLU A 29 -6.88 10.28 8.99
N ILE A 30 -6.23 9.13 8.86
CA ILE A 30 -6.87 7.81 9.04
C ILE A 30 -7.49 7.71 10.44
N ARG A 31 -6.81 8.19 11.48
CA ARG A 31 -7.35 8.24 12.85
C ARG A 31 -8.53 9.20 13.01
N GLN A 32 -8.69 10.21 12.15
CA GLN A 32 -9.92 11.02 12.15
C GLN A 32 -11.12 10.21 11.65
N TYR A 33 -10.92 9.29 10.70
CA TYR A 33 -11.98 8.44 10.14
C TYR A 33 -12.24 7.18 10.97
N VAL A 34 -11.18 6.56 11.50
CA VAL A 34 -11.21 5.33 12.28
C VAL A 34 -10.28 5.50 13.49
N PRO A 35 -10.76 6.06 14.62
CA PRO A 35 -9.93 6.42 15.77
C PRO A 35 -9.16 5.25 16.37
N ASP A 36 -9.78 4.07 16.39
CA ASP A 36 -9.23 2.87 16.99
C ASP A 36 -8.31 2.08 16.02
N ALA A 37 -8.12 2.56 14.78
CA ALA A 37 -7.32 1.84 13.79
C ALA A 37 -5.89 1.56 14.29
N ASP A 38 -5.50 0.29 14.18
CA ASP A 38 -4.11 -0.13 14.39
C ASP A 38 -3.33 0.04 13.09
N LEU A 39 -2.38 0.99 13.11
CA LEU A 39 -1.52 1.33 11.98
C LEU A 39 -0.06 0.90 12.24
N SER A 40 0.20 0.19 13.33
CA SER A 40 1.56 -0.11 13.79
C SER A 40 2.25 -1.24 13.03
N ASP A 41 1.48 -2.17 12.43
CA ASP A 41 2.00 -3.33 11.70
C ASP A 41 1.33 -3.49 10.32
N LEU A 42 1.35 -2.42 9.53
CA LEU A 42 0.80 -2.45 8.18
C LEU A 42 1.76 -3.11 7.20
N THR A 43 1.23 -4.03 6.39
CA THR A 43 1.95 -4.48 5.21
C THR A 43 2.13 -3.32 4.22
N PRO A 44 3.19 -3.32 3.38
CA PRO A 44 3.38 -2.29 2.37
C PRO A 44 2.17 -2.10 1.45
N ALA A 45 1.48 -3.20 1.12
CA ALA A 45 0.26 -3.17 0.31
C ALA A 45 -0.90 -2.46 1.03
N GLN A 46 -1.05 -2.67 2.34
CA GLN A 46 -2.07 -1.98 3.13
C GLN A 46 -1.77 -0.48 3.27
N ALA A 47 -0.50 -0.11 3.53
CA ALA A 47 -0.11 1.29 3.60
C ALA A 47 -0.38 2.04 2.28
N SER A 48 -0.04 1.41 1.14
CA SER A 48 -0.31 1.96 -0.20
C SER A 48 -1.82 2.10 -0.46
N ALA A 49 -2.61 1.09 -0.11
CA ALA A 49 -4.07 1.13 -0.26
C ALA A 49 -4.71 2.21 0.63
N LEU A 50 -4.24 2.39 1.87
CA LEU A 50 -4.72 3.43 2.78
C LEU A 50 -4.39 4.83 2.27
N SER A 51 -3.15 5.05 1.80
CA SER A 51 -2.76 6.31 1.15
C SER A 51 -3.62 6.60 -0.07
N SER A 52 -3.90 5.59 -0.91
CA SER A 52 -4.78 5.74 -2.07
C SER A 52 -6.20 6.10 -1.66
N ALA A 53 -6.75 5.47 -0.62
CA ALA A 53 -8.08 5.76 -0.11
C ALA A 53 -8.22 7.19 0.44
N LEU A 54 -7.18 7.74 1.07
CA LEU A 54 -7.17 9.13 1.52
C LEU A 54 -7.12 10.13 0.35
N HIS A 55 -6.26 9.88 -0.63
CA HIS A 55 -5.99 10.84 -1.71
C HIS A 55 -7.00 10.78 -2.86
N HIS A 56 -7.60 9.62 -3.11
CA HIS A 56 -8.48 9.37 -4.26
C HIS A 56 -9.88 8.88 -3.87
N GLY A 57 -10.13 8.62 -2.58
CA GLY A 57 -11.44 8.17 -2.12
C GLY A 57 -12.48 9.27 -2.20
N ASP A 58 -13.69 8.91 -2.62
CA ASP A 58 -14.85 9.77 -2.47
C ASP A 58 -15.20 9.89 -0.98
N GLY A 59 -15.21 11.10 -0.43
CA GLY A 59 -15.17 11.39 1.01
C GLY A 59 -16.18 10.67 1.92
N PHE A 60 -17.31 10.17 1.37
CA PHE A 60 -18.30 9.40 2.12
C PHE A 60 -17.90 7.93 2.35
N ASP A 61 -17.07 7.37 1.47
CA ASP A 61 -16.69 5.94 1.49
C ASP A 61 -15.30 5.69 2.09
N ILE A 62 -14.53 6.75 2.35
CA ILE A 62 -13.20 6.66 2.97
C ILE A 62 -13.20 5.80 4.25
N PRO A 63 -14.07 6.01 5.26
CA PRO A 63 -14.03 5.19 6.48
C PRO A 63 -14.36 3.71 6.24
N ALA A 64 -15.24 3.40 5.28
CA ALA A 64 -15.58 2.03 4.92
C ALA A 64 -14.42 1.34 4.19
N GLN A 65 -13.75 2.06 3.28
CA GLN A 65 -12.57 1.57 2.58
C GLN A 65 -11.40 1.31 3.53
N ILE A 66 -11.13 2.24 4.47
CA ILE A 66 -10.10 2.07 5.49
C ILE A 66 -10.34 0.80 6.31
N ARG A 67 -11.57 0.58 6.80
CA ARG A 67 -11.91 -0.63 7.57
C ARG A 67 -11.71 -1.90 6.77
N SER A 68 -12.13 -1.91 5.50
CA SER A 68 -11.93 -3.04 4.60
C SER A 68 -10.44 -3.39 4.40
N ILE A 69 -9.58 -2.37 4.22
CA ILE A 69 -8.12 -2.57 4.07
C ILE A 69 -7.48 -3.13 5.34
N LEU A 70 -7.97 -2.69 6.50
CA LEU A 70 -7.54 -3.19 7.81
C LEU A 70 -8.19 -4.54 8.18
N MET A 71 -9.09 -5.07 7.34
CA MET A 71 -9.85 -6.31 7.58
C MET A 71 -10.65 -6.28 8.89
N TRP A 72 -11.28 -5.14 9.18
CA TRP A 72 -12.15 -4.90 10.34
C TRP A 72 -13.63 -5.10 9.99
#